data_AF-Q41637-F1
#
_entry.id   AF-Q41637-F1
#
_cell.length_a   1.000
_cell.length_b   1.000
_cell.length_c   1.000
_cell.angle_alpha   90.00
_cell.angle_beta   90.00
_cell.angle_gamma   90.00
#
_symmetry.space_group_name_H-M   'P 1'
#
loop_
_entity.id
_entity.type
_entity.pdbx_description
1 polymer ?
#
loop_
_entity_poly.entity_id
_entity_poly.type
_entity_poly.pdbx_seq_one_letter_code
_entity_poly.pdbx_strand_id
1 'polypeptide(L)'
;HYSATDIPQAARFLFRQNRVRIICNCNAEPVRVVQSEDLKQPMCLVNSTLRAPHGCHVQYMSNMGSMASLALAVVINQTDSSRLWGLVVCHHSSPRYVPYPL
;
A
#
# COMPACT_ATOMS: atom_id res chain seq x y z
N HIS A 1 -18.50 -7.69 -6.32
CA HIS A 1 -17.31 -8.05 -7.12
C HIS A 1 -16.66 -6.77 -7.62
N TYR A 2 -15.33 -6.78 -7.81
CA TYR A 2 -14.53 -5.63 -8.22
C TYR A 2 -13.72 -5.95 -9.48
N SER A 3 -13.28 -4.94 -10.22
CA SER A 3 -12.50 -5.15 -11.43
C SER A 3 -11.07 -5.58 -11.09
N ALA A 4 -10.48 -6.45 -11.92
CA ALA A 4 -9.07 -6.81 -11.79
C ALA A 4 -8.11 -5.62 -11.97
N THR A 5 -8.60 -4.52 -12.57
CA THR A 5 -7.86 -3.28 -12.77
C THR A 5 -7.76 -2.42 -11.51
N ASP A 6 -8.64 -2.64 -10.52
CA ASP A 6 -8.67 -1.84 -9.28
C ASP A 6 -7.39 -2.04 -8.45
N ILE A 7 -6.74 -3.21 -8.59
CA ILE A 7 -5.44 -3.51 -8.00
C ILE A 7 -4.48 -3.93 -9.11
N PRO A 8 -3.63 -3.02 -9.64
CA PRO A 8 -2.72 -3.32 -10.73
C PRO A 8 -1.77 -4.49 -10.45
N GLN A 9 -1.30 -5.16 -11.50
CA GLN A 9 -0.36 -6.30 -11.38
C GLN A 9 0.90 -5.94 -10.58
N ALA A 10 1.45 -4.74 -10.78
CA ALA A 10 2.57 -4.24 -10.00
C ALA A 10 2.25 -4.17 -8.50
N ALA A 11 1.07 -3.66 -8.11
CA ALA A 11 0.66 -3.60 -6.72
C ALA A 11 0.50 -5.01 -6.11
N ARG A 12 -0.08 -5.96 -6.85
CA ARG A 12 -0.18 -7.37 -6.43
C ARG A 12 1.19 -8.01 -6.24
N PHE A 13 2.15 -7.71 -7.10
CA PHE A 13 3.52 -8.17 -6.96
C PHE A 13 4.17 -7.60 -5.69
N LEU A 14 3.99 -6.29 -5.44
CA LEU A 14 4.49 -5.66 -4.22
C LEU A 14 3.90 -6.26 -2.94
N PHE A 15 2.63 -6.67 -2.95
CA PHE A 15 2.02 -7.33 -1.80
C PHE A 15 2.59 -8.73 -1.48
N ARG A 16 3.25 -9.39 -2.45
CA ARG A 16 4.00 -10.63 -2.18
C ARG A 16 5.27 -10.35 -1.38
N GLN A 17 5.91 -9.21 -1.64
CA GLN A 17 7.13 -8.78 -0.95
C GLN A 17 6.84 -8.08 0.38
N ASN A 18 5.91 -7.12 0.35
CA ASN A 18 5.48 -6.31 1.49
C ASN A 18 4.06 -6.72 1.90
N ARG A 19 3.98 -7.59 2.90
CA ARG A 19 2.72 -8.23 3.29
C ARG A 19 1.75 -7.33 4.05
N VAL A 20 2.20 -6.16 4.50
CA VAL A 20 1.38 -5.20 5.25
C VAL A 20 1.57 -3.82 4.62
N ARG A 21 0.46 -3.11 4.41
CA ARG A 21 0.48 -1.72 3.97
C ARG A 21 -0.58 -0.92 4.71
N ILE A 22 -0.17 0.19 5.31
CA ILE A 22 -1.06 1.13 5.99
C ILE A 22 -1.07 2.48 5.26
N ILE A 23 -2.25 3.08 5.16
CA ILE A 23 -2.48 4.46 4.75
C ILE A 23 -3.31 5.08 5.86
N CYS A 24 -2.69 5.95 6.66
CA CYS A 24 -3.34 6.51 7.85
C CYS A 24 -4.38 7.58 7.51
N ASN A 25 -4.15 8.32 6.42
CA ASN A 25 -5.03 9.36 5.91
C ASN A 25 -4.74 9.54 4.41
N CYS A 26 -5.72 9.27 3.53
CA CYS A 26 -5.56 9.48 2.09
C CYS A 26 -5.56 10.96 1.70
N ASN A 27 -6.12 11.85 2.53
CA ASN A 27 -6.19 13.28 2.30
C ASN A 27 -4.97 14.05 2.82
N ALA A 28 -4.02 13.35 3.45
CA ALA A 28 -2.78 13.97 3.90
C ALA A 28 -1.88 14.31 2.71
N GLU A 29 -1.30 15.51 2.70
CA GLU A 29 -0.38 15.93 1.65
C GLU A 29 0.90 15.06 1.69
N PRO A 30 1.32 14.47 0.56
CA PRO A 30 2.56 13.70 0.50
C PRO A 30 3.79 14.57 0.79
N VAL A 31 4.65 14.11 1.70
CA VAL A 31 5.88 14.81 2.04
C VAL A 31 7.01 14.36 1.11
N ARG A 32 7.71 15.34 0.52
CA ARG A 32 8.87 15.08 -0.34
C ARG A 32 10.06 14.60 0.49
N VAL A 33 10.69 13.53 0.02
CA VAL A 33 11.97 13.06 0.58
C VAL A 33 13.12 13.87 -0.02
N VAL A 34 13.94 14.49 0.82
CA VAL A 34 15.20 15.12 0.41
C VAL A 34 16.26 14.03 0.28
N GLN A 35 16.99 14.02 -0.83
CA GLN A 35 17.97 12.99 -1.16
C GLN A 35 19.25 13.65 -1.70
N SER A 36 20.40 12.98 -1.60
CA SER A 36 21.66 13.50 -2.16
C SER A 36 21.57 13.67 -3.67
N GLU A 37 22.20 14.72 -4.21
CA GLU A 37 22.33 14.95 -5.65
C GLU A 37 23.19 13.88 -6.34
N ASP A 38 24.06 13.18 -5.59
CA ASP A 38 24.88 12.08 -6.11
C ASP A 38 24.06 10.85 -6.56
N LEU A 39 22.80 10.76 -6.12
CA LEU A 39 21.91 9.66 -6.50
C LEU A 39 21.39 9.86 -7.92
N LYS A 40 21.79 8.97 -8.82
CA LYS A 40 21.35 8.94 -10.23
C LYS A 40 19.84 8.72 -10.42
N GLN A 41 19.16 8.22 -9.39
CA GLN A 41 17.73 7.91 -9.42
C GLN A 41 17.11 8.10 -8.03
N PRO A 42 15.80 8.34 -7.94
CA PRO A 42 15.11 8.46 -6.65
C PRO A 42 15.30 7.22 -5.78
N MET A 43 15.40 7.42 -4.46
CA MET A 43 15.46 6.31 -3.52
C MET A 43 14.25 5.37 -3.65
N CYS A 44 14.50 4.07 -3.62
CA CYS A 44 13.45 3.07 -3.71
C CYS A 44 12.70 2.93 -2.37
N LEU A 45 11.50 3.49 -2.29
CA LEU A 45 10.66 3.44 -1.08
C LEU A 45 9.73 2.22 -1.03
N VAL A 46 9.92 1.23 -1.90
CA VAL A 46 8.99 0.11 -2.08
C VAL A 46 8.66 -0.64 -0.79
N ASN A 47 9.66 -0.80 0.09
CA ASN A 47 9.56 -1.47 1.39
C ASN A 47 9.36 -0.50 2.57
N SER A 48 9.19 0.80 2.31
CA SER A 48 8.92 1.78 3.37
C SER A 48 7.46 1.68 3.83
N THR A 49 7.27 1.65 5.14
CA THR A 49 5.94 1.68 5.77
C THR A 49 5.22 3.01 5.60
N LEU A 50 5.98 4.09 5.34
CA LEU A 50 5.48 5.46 5.17
C LEU A 50 5.31 5.85 3.69
N ARG A 51 5.49 4.92 2.75
CA ARG A 51 5.37 5.22 1.32
C ARG A 51 3.98 5.75 0.98
N ALA A 52 3.93 6.98 0.48
CA ALA A 52 2.69 7.64 0.08
C ALA A 52 1.91 6.82 -0.97
N PRO A 53 0.57 6.82 -0.91
CA PRO A 53 -0.26 6.23 -1.95
C PRO A 53 -0.14 6.99 -3.27
N HIS A 54 -0.27 6.25 -4.38
CA HIS A 54 -0.37 6.86 -5.70
C HIS A 54 -1.71 7.61 -5.83
N GLY A 55 -1.73 8.75 -6.54
CA GLY A 55 -2.91 9.63 -6.63
C GLY A 55 -4.19 8.93 -7.11
N CYS A 56 -4.09 8.01 -8.06
CA CYS A 56 -5.23 7.18 -8.49
C CYS A 56 -5.85 6.38 -7.33
N HIS A 57 -5.02 5.83 -6.44
CA HIS A 57 -5.51 5.09 -5.28
C HIS A 57 -6.06 6.03 -4.18
N VAL A 58 -5.50 7.23 -4.03
CA VAL A 58 -6.06 8.27 -3.14
C VAL A 58 -7.48 8.63 -3.59
N GLN A 59 -7.68 8.89 -4.88
CA GLN A 59 -9.01 9.20 -5.42
C GLN A 59 -9.97 8.02 -5.27
N TYR A 60 -9.49 6.78 -5.50
CA TYR A 60 -10.27 5.57 -5.28
C TYR A 60 -10.75 5.46 -3.82
N MET A 61 -9.86 5.67 -2.86
CA MET A 61 -10.18 5.68 -1.43
C MET A 61 -11.18 6.78 -1.08
N SER A 62 -11.01 7.99 -1.61
CA SER A 62 -11.94 9.11 -1.42
C SER A 62 -13.33 8.79 -1.96
N ASN A 63 -13.43 8.22 -3.17
CA ASN A 63 -14.69 7.84 -3.79
C ASN A 63 -15.41 6.72 -3.02
N MET A 64 -14.65 5.84 -2.37
CA MET A 64 -15.17 4.77 -1.51
C MET A 64 -15.57 5.26 -0.10
N GLY A 65 -15.23 6.50 0.26
CA GLY A 65 -15.44 7.03 1.62
C GLY A 65 -14.49 6.47 2.68
N SER A 66 -13.37 5.87 2.25
CA SER A 66 -12.34 5.37 3.18
C SER A 66 -11.22 6.38 3.34
N MET A 67 -11.09 6.98 4.53
CA MET A 67 -10.00 7.92 4.81
C MET A 67 -8.71 7.21 5.23
N ALA A 68 -8.82 6.07 5.92
CA ALA A 68 -7.69 5.22 6.25
C ALA A 68 -7.89 3.81 5.70
N SER A 69 -6.78 3.12 5.42
CA SER A 69 -6.80 1.72 4.97
C SER A 69 -5.62 0.93 5.51
N LEU A 70 -5.87 -0.33 5.85
CA LEU A 70 -4.86 -1.34 6.16
C LEU A 70 -5.09 -2.52 5.22
N ALA A 71 -4.07 -2.91 4.46
CA ALA A 71 -4.11 -4.08 3.59
C ALA A 71 -3.08 -5.11 4.05
N LEU A 72 -3.55 -6.35 4.24
CA LEU A 72 -2.75 -7.50 4.65
C LEU A 72 -2.79 -8.54 3.53
N ALA A 73 -1.62 -8.97 3.07
CA ALA A 73 -1.49 -9.94 2.01
C ALA A 73 -1.71 -11.37 2.53
N VAL A 74 -2.65 -12.09 1.93
CA VAL A 74 -2.83 -13.53 2.15
C VAL A 74 -2.01 -14.26 1.10
N VAL A 75 -0.86 -14.78 1.51
CA VAL A 75 0.07 -15.51 0.64
C VAL A 75 0.02 -16.98 1.01
N ILE A 76 -0.23 -17.84 0.02
CA ILE A 76 -0.20 -19.29 0.17
C ILE A 76 1.08 -19.84 -0.46
N ASN A 77 1.69 -20.81 0.20
CA ASN A 77 2.83 -21.55 -0.34
C ASN A 77 2.31 -22.67 -1.23
N GLN A 78 2.95 -22.82 -2.39
CA GLN A 78 2.86 -23.97 -3.28
C GLN A 78 4.23 -24.68 -3.24
N THR A 79 4.30 -25.88 -3.81
CA THR A 79 5.48 -26.77 -3.74
C THR A 79 6.79 -26.05 -4.08
N ASP A 80 6.77 -25.18 -5.09
CA ASP A 80 7.96 -24.45 -5.58
C ASP A 80 7.80 -22.92 -5.63
N SER A 81 6.67 -22.36 -5.17
CA SER A 81 6.44 -20.92 -5.27
C SER A 81 5.46 -20.37 -4.23
N SER A 82 5.42 -19.06 -4.06
CA SER A 82 4.39 -18.39 -3.25
C SER A 82 3.42 -17.61 -4.14
N ARG A 83 2.13 -17.71 -3.83
CA ARG A 83 1.05 -17.05 -4.57
C ARG A 83 0.27 -16.13 -3.66
N LEU A 84 0.07 -14.89 -4.10
CA LEU A 84 -0.93 -13.99 -3.50
C LEU A 84 -2.32 -14.57 -3.77
N TRP A 85 -2.98 -15.09 -2.74
CA TRP A 85 -4.33 -15.62 -2.82
C TRP A 85 -5.37 -14.50 -2.77
N GLY A 86 -5.15 -13.52 -1.89
CA GLY A 86 -6.03 -12.38 -1.72
C GLY A 86 -5.47 -11.35 -0.75
N LEU A 87 -6.30 -10.37 -0.39
CA LEU A 87 -5.98 -9.36 0.61
C LEU A 87 -7.09 -9.34 1.66
N VAL A 88 -6.70 -9.18 2.93
CA VAL A 88 -7.61 -8.69 3.97
C VAL A 88 -7.47 -7.16 3.99
N VAL A 89 -8.55 -6.45 3.70
CA VAL A 89 -8.55 -4.99 3.62
C VAL A 89 -9.47 -4.43 4.68
N CYS A 90 -8.94 -3.54 5.51
CA CYS A 90 -9.68 -2.76 6.48
C CYS A 90 -9.79 -1.32 5.99
N HIS A 91 -10.95 -0.71 6.19
CA HIS A 91 -11.19 0.71 5.92
C HIS A 91 -11.63 1.40 7.20
N HIS A 92 -11.31 2.69 7.32
CA HIS A 92 -11.84 3.55 8.38
C HIS A 92 -12.32 4.87 7.78
N SER A 93 -13.45 5.36 8.28
CA SER A 93 -14.05 6.64 7.88
C SER A 93 -13.37 7.86 8.50
N SER A 94 -12.36 7.65 9.36
CA SER A 94 -11.56 8.68 10.03
C SER A 94 -10.07 8.34 9.87
N PRO A 95 -9.14 9.32 9.95
CA PRO A 95 -7.71 9.00 9.99
C PRO A 95 -7.41 8.02 11.11
N ARG A 96 -6.64 6.98 10.82
CA ARG A 96 -6.30 5.95 11.80
C ARG A 96 -4.91 5.41 11.58
N TYR A 97 -4.10 5.51 12.63
CA TYR A 97 -2.80 4.85 12.73
C TYR A 97 -2.94 3.61 13.63
N VAL A 98 -2.31 2.51 13.20
CA VAL A 98 -2.17 1.30 14.01
C VAL A 98 -0.69 1.14 14.31
N PRO A 99 -0.27 1.12 15.58
CA PRO A 99 1.13 1.03 15.94
C PRO A 99 1.71 -0.31 15.49
N TYR A 100 2.98 -0.29 15.07
CA TYR A 100 3.75 -1.52 14.91
C TYR A 100 4.12 -2.03 16.30
N PRO A 101 3.76 -3.28 16.66
CA PRO A 101 4.16 -3.83 17.95
C PRO A 101 5.69 -3.99 17.97
N LEU A 102 6.34 -3.37 18.95
CA LEU A 102 7.77 -3.49 19.22
C LEU A 102 8.10 -4.85 19.85
#